data_AF-A0A3A0A7I1-F1
#
_entry.id   AF-A0A3A0A7I1-F1
#
_cell.length_a   1.000
_cell.length_b   1.000
_cell.length_c   1.000
_cell.angle_alpha   90.00
_cell.angle_beta   90.00
_cell.angle_gamma   90.00
#
_symmetry.space_group_name_H-M   'P 1'
#
loop_
_entity.id
_entity.type
_entity.pdbx_description
1 polymer ?
#
loop_
_entity_poly.entity_id
_entity_poly.type
_entity_poly.pdbx_seq_one_letter_code
_entity_poly.pdbx_strand_id
1 'polypeptide(L)'
;MLTSAFSFTRLRAQFIKEVLSVLRDPRSRMVVFVPPILQLLVFAFAATLEVRNVDIAVYDQDAGRWSHELVQRLDSARFITHVRHVDSQQQLHELIDRGEVIAALAIPVNFSRTIAAGESGRAQVLVDGRRSNSGQITVAYLSTIAADVGAEVVPDAQAPTPVVVRHVPGLTGILALFSALLITSLSIARERELGTFDQLLVSPTSTPEIIISKSLPALAIGTALGLFMISAGVFLFGIPFTGSFALLLASLVLFILSVVGIGLMIS
;
A
#
# COMPACT_ATOMS: atom_id res chain seq x y z
N MET A 1 3.36 34.51 41.20
CA MET A 1 1.93 34.24 40.91
C MET A 1 1.83 32.83 40.36
N LEU A 2 0.99 32.03 41.02
CA LEU A 2 1.06 30.57 41.09
C LEU A 2 0.79 29.84 39.76
N THR A 3 1.74 28.98 39.41
CA THR A 3 1.61 27.69 38.70
C THR A 3 0.23 27.38 38.11
N SER A 4 0.09 27.55 36.79
CA SER A 4 -1.04 27.02 36.03
C SER A 4 -0.96 25.49 36.01
N ALA A 5 -1.61 24.85 36.97
CA ALA A 5 -1.78 23.41 36.96
C ALA A 5 -2.52 23.01 35.67
N PHE A 6 -1.91 22.08 34.92
CA PHE A 6 -2.52 21.39 33.78
C PHE A 6 -3.95 20.97 34.15
N SER A 7 -4.96 21.63 33.59
CA SER A 7 -6.35 21.28 33.89
C SER A 7 -6.87 20.34 32.81
N PHE A 8 -7.02 19.07 33.17
CA PHE A 8 -7.59 18.04 32.29
C PHE A 8 -8.93 18.47 31.69
N THR A 9 -9.73 19.26 32.42
CA THR A 9 -10.99 19.84 31.95
C THR A 9 -10.78 20.83 30.81
N ARG A 10 -9.77 21.70 30.88
CA ARG A 10 -9.41 22.63 29.78
C ARG A 10 -8.92 21.87 28.55
N LEU A 11 -8.03 20.90 28.75
CA LEU A 11 -7.50 20.07 27.67
C LEU A 11 -8.63 19.35 26.92
N ARG A 12 -9.55 18.72 27.66
CA ARG A 12 -10.72 18.04 27.10
C ARG A 12 -11.67 19.01 26.39
N ALA A 13 -11.92 20.19 26.97
CA ALA A 13 -12.78 21.19 26.34
C ALA A 13 -12.18 21.69 25.01
N GLN A 14 -10.87 21.95 24.98
CA GLN A 14 -10.15 22.34 23.78
C GLN A 14 -10.17 21.23 22.72
N PHE A 15 -9.95 19.99 23.13
CA PHE A 15 -10.04 18.82 22.24
C PHE A 15 -11.42 18.70 21.60
N ILE A 16 -12.49 18.73 22.42
CA ILE A 16 -13.86 18.61 21.94
C ILE A 16 -14.18 19.78 21.00
N LYS A 17 -13.80 21.01 21.36
CA LYS A 17 -13.99 22.19 20.51
C LYS A 17 -13.35 22.01 19.14
N GLU A 18 -12.11 21.55 19.09
CA GLU A 18 -11.38 21.34 17.83
C GLU A 18 -12.04 20.29 16.95
N VAL A 19 -12.32 19.11 17.51
CA VAL A 19 -13.00 18.03 16.78
C VAL A 19 -14.35 18.49 16.27
N LEU A 20 -15.13 19.20 17.09
CA LEU A 20 -16.41 19.74 16.66
C LEU A 20 -16.26 20.83 15.59
N SER A 21 -15.20 21.65 15.64
CA SER A 21 -14.92 22.67 14.63
C SER A 21 -14.73 22.05 13.26
N VAL A 22 -13.98 20.94 13.20
CA VAL A 22 -13.69 20.23 11.95
C VAL A 22 -14.93 19.52 11.42
N LEU A 23 -15.70 18.86 12.30
CA LEU A 23 -16.87 18.07 11.89
C LEU A 23 -18.10 18.92 11.56
N ARG A 24 -18.25 20.09 12.20
CA ARG A 24 -19.42 20.96 12.08
C ARG A 24 -19.29 22.01 10.98
N ASP A 25 -18.07 22.44 10.65
CA ASP A 25 -17.82 23.32 9.51
C ASP A 25 -17.87 22.53 8.19
N PRO A 26 -18.85 22.78 7.29
CA PRO A 26 -18.99 22.03 6.05
C PRO A 26 -17.77 22.17 5.13
N ARG A 27 -17.08 23.31 5.12
CA ARG A 27 -15.87 23.50 4.32
C ARG A 27 -14.73 22.64 4.87
N SER A 28 -14.53 22.69 6.19
CA SER A 28 -13.54 21.84 6.86
C SER A 28 -13.79 20.36 6.62
N ARG A 29 -15.04 19.93 6.76
CA ARG A 29 -15.39 18.53 6.59
C ARG A 29 -15.18 18.09 5.14
N MET A 30 -15.55 18.91 4.16
CA MET A 30 -15.25 18.59 2.75
C MET A 30 -13.76 18.43 2.54
N VAL A 31 -12.95 19.36 3.01
CA VAL A 31 -11.50 19.35 2.80
C VAL A 31 -10.80 18.18 3.51
N VAL A 32 -11.29 17.76 4.68
CA VAL A 32 -10.71 16.62 5.42
C VAL A 32 -11.12 15.27 4.84
N PHE A 33 -12.36 15.10 4.36
CA PHE A 33 -12.88 13.80 3.94
C PHE A 33 -12.89 13.59 2.41
N VAL A 34 -13.17 14.62 1.61
CA VAL A 34 -13.36 14.48 0.16
C VAL A 34 -12.06 14.13 -0.57
N PRO A 35 -10.92 14.83 -0.37
CA PRO A 35 -9.69 14.49 -1.09
C PRO A 35 -9.21 13.05 -0.83
N PRO A 36 -9.16 12.53 0.42
CA PRO A 36 -8.80 11.13 0.66
C PRO A 36 -9.75 10.12 0.01
N ILE A 37 -11.06 10.37 0.05
CA ILE A 37 -12.05 9.49 -0.60
C ILE A 37 -11.88 9.51 -2.12
N LEU A 38 -11.75 10.69 -2.71
CA LEU A 38 -11.54 10.84 -4.15
C LEU A 38 -10.22 10.21 -4.57
N GLN A 39 -9.16 10.37 -3.78
CA GLN A 39 -7.88 9.69 -3.98
C GLN A 39 -8.07 8.17 -3.97
N LEU A 40 -8.76 7.63 -2.97
CA LEU A 40 -9.04 6.20 -2.88
C LEU A 40 -9.78 5.70 -4.12
N LEU A 41 -10.77 6.45 -4.63
CA LEU A 41 -11.47 6.12 -5.87
C LEU A 41 -10.54 6.18 -7.09
N VAL A 42 -9.76 7.25 -7.25
CA VAL A 42 -8.84 7.38 -8.39
C VAL A 42 -7.83 6.23 -8.41
N PHE A 43 -7.25 5.89 -7.26
CA PHE A 43 -6.33 4.77 -7.14
C PHE A 43 -7.01 3.41 -7.28
N ALA A 44 -8.25 3.24 -6.84
CA ALA A 44 -9.07 2.06 -7.11
C ALA A 44 -9.13 1.76 -8.60
N PHE A 45 -9.49 2.79 -9.38
CA PHE A 45 -9.58 2.70 -10.82
C PHE A 45 -8.20 2.44 -11.41
N ALA A 46 -7.16 3.19 -11.03
CA ALA A 46 -5.81 2.99 -11.55
C ALA A 46 -5.27 1.56 -11.29
N ALA A 47 -5.45 1.03 -10.07
CA ALA A 47 -4.99 -0.31 -9.69
C ALA A 47 -5.74 -1.41 -10.45
N THR A 48 -7.06 -1.27 -10.62
CA THR A 48 -7.87 -2.27 -11.35
C THR A 48 -7.61 -2.25 -12.86
N LEU A 49 -7.24 -1.10 -13.44
CA LEU A 49 -6.83 -1.00 -14.84
C LEU A 49 -5.47 -1.69 -15.10
N GLU A 50 -4.56 -1.66 -14.13
CA GLU A 50 -3.20 -2.16 -14.34
C GLU A 50 -3.08 -3.70 -14.32
N VAL A 51 -3.99 -4.39 -13.61
CA VAL A 51 -3.91 -5.85 -13.36
C VAL A 51 -4.73 -6.68 -14.35
N ARG A 52 -5.72 -6.10 -15.05
CA ARG A 52 -6.65 -6.88 -15.90
C ARG A 52 -6.11 -7.27 -17.28
N ASN A 53 -4.92 -6.79 -17.66
CA ASN A 53 -4.32 -7.10 -18.96
C ASN A 53 -2.81 -7.33 -18.85
N VAL A 54 -2.40 -8.43 -18.23
CA VAL A 54 -0.98 -8.78 -18.15
C VAL A 54 -0.64 -9.90 -19.12
N ASP A 55 0.43 -9.68 -19.89
CA ASP A 55 1.05 -10.71 -20.72
C ASP A 55 2.13 -11.42 -19.89
N ILE A 56 2.14 -12.75 -19.97
CA ILE A 56 3.09 -13.60 -19.23
C ILE A 56 3.85 -14.46 -20.22
N ALA A 57 5.17 -14.58 -20.05
CA ALA A 57 5.96 -15.56 -20.80
C ALA A 57 6.07 -16.88 -20.04
N VAL A 58 6.02 -18.00 -20.74
CA VAL A 58 6.20 -19.34 -20.16
C VAL A 58 7.32 -20.05 -20.90
N TYR A 59 8.38 -20.38 -20.17
CA TYR A 59 9.45 -21.27 -20.61
C TYR A 59 9.23 -22.65 -20.01
N ASP A 60 8.60 -23.52 -20.77
CA ASP A 60 8.27 -24.88 -20.33
C ASP A 60 9.28 -25.88 -20.88
N GLN A 61 10.08 -26.46 -19.97
CA GLN A 61 11.03 -27.53 -20.32
C GLN A 61 10.49 -28.93 -19.98
N ASP A 62 9.30 -29.03 -19.40
CA ASP A 62 8.71 -30.30 -18.95
C ASP A 62 7.49 -30.67 -19.80
N ALA A 63 7.62 -31.72 -20.60
CA ALA A 63 6.51 -32.23 -21.42
C ALA A 63 5.51 -33.11 -20.64
N GLY A 64 5.47 -32.99 -19.31
CA GLY A 64 4.65 -33.82 -18.43
C GLY A 64 3.23 -33.27 -18.19
N ARG A 65 2.36 -34.12 -17.62
CA ARG A 65 0.94 -33.79 -17.35
C ARG A 65 0.78 -32.56 -16.45
N TRP A 66 1.60 -32.45 -15.40
CA TRP A 66 1.44 -31.38 -14.41
C TRP A 66 1.92 -30.03 -14.95
N SER A 67 2.94 -30.03 -15.82
CA SER A 67 3.33 -28.81 -16.54
C SER A 67 2.19 -28.32 -17.44
N HIS A 68 1.60 -29.23 -18.23
CA HIS A 68 0.48 -28.89 -19.11
C HIS A 68 -0.75 -28.37 -18.34
N GLU A 69 -1.09 -28.99 -17.21
CA GLU A 69 -2.18 -28.53 -16.33
C GLU A 69 -1.90 -27.12 -15.79
N LEU A 70 -0.67 -26.83 -15.35
CA LEU A 70 -0.29 -25.50 -14.86
C LEU A 70 -0.42 -24.45 -15.96
N VAL A 71 0.13 -24.72 -17.15
CA VAL A 71 0.03 -23.84 -18.32
C VAL A 71 -1.42 -23.60 -18.72
N GLN A 72 -2.25 -24.64 -18.77
CA GLN A 72 -3.66 -24.53 -19.13
C GLN A 72 -4.44 -23.67 -18.11
N ARG A 73 -4.12 -23.78 -16.82
CA ARG A 73 -4.74 -22.93 -15.79
C ARG A 73 -4.32 -21.47 -15.93
N LEU A 74 -3.06 -21.21 -16.26
CA LEU A 74 -2.58 -19.86 -16.57
C LEU A 74 -3.33 -19.28 -17.78
N ASP A 75 -3.46 -20.05 -18.85
CA ASP A 75 -4.14 -19.60 -20.07
C ASP A 75 -5.64 -19.33 -19.83
N SER A 76 -6.26 -20.05 -18.89
CA SER A 76 -7.65 -19.84 -18.48
C SER A 76 -7.85 -18.69 -17.48
N ALA A 77 -6.78 -18.09 -16.95
CA ALA A 77 -6.86 -17.12 -15.87
C ALA A 77 -7.31 -15.75 -16.39
N ARG A 78 -8.39 -15.20 -15.82
CA ARG A 78 -9.02 -13.95 -16.29
C ARG A 78 -8.15 -12.69 -16.23
N PHE A 79 -7.03 -12.72 -15.52
CA PHE A 79 -6.12 -11.57 -15.40
C PHE A 79 -5.02 -11.58 -16.49
N ILE A 80 -4.82 -12.71 -17.16
CA ILE A 80 -3.81 -12.90 -18.21
C ILE A 80 -4.48 -12.65 -19.57
N THR A 81 -3.90 -11.77 -20.39
CA THR A 81 -4.41 -11.53 -21.75
C THR A 81 -3.81 -12.51 -22.74
N HIS A 82 -2.48 -12.67 -22.71
CA HIS A 82 -1.76 -13.64 -23.55
C HIS A 82 -0.69 -14.37 -22.75
N VAL A 83 -0.66 -15.69 -22.91
CA VAL A 83 0.48 -16.53 -22.52
C VAL A 83 1.40 -16.69 -23.73
N ARG A 84 2.64 -16.22 -23.63
CA ARG A 84 3.65 -16.34 -24.67
C ARG A 84 4.59 -17.49 -24.36
N HIS A 85 4.56 -18.53 -25.17
CA HIS A 85 5.53 -19.62 -25.08
C HIS A 85 6.89 -19.17 -25.63
N VAL A 86 7.95 -19.50 -24.89
CA VAL A 86 9.33 -19.27 -25.31
C VAL A 86 10.11 -20.57 -25.23
N ASP A 87 11.07 -20.73 -26.13
CA ASP A 87 11.86 -21.97 -26.25
C ASP A 87 13.26 -21.83 -25.64
N SER A 88 13.64 -20.61 -25.21
CA SER A 88 14.97 -20.32 -24.66
C SER A 88 14.89 -19.33 -23.50
N GLN A 89 15.72 -19.57 -22.49
CA GLN A 89 15.90 -18.66 -21.37
C GLN A 89 16.35 -17.25 -21.82
N GLN A 90 17.10 -17.12 -22.91
CA GLN A 90 17.51 -15.81 -23.43
C GLN A 90 16.31 -15.02 -23.97
N GLN A 91 15.41 -15.70 -24.70
CA GLN A 91 14.19 -15.10 -25.23
C GLN A 91 13.25 -14.66 -24.09
N LEU A 92 13.20 -15.44 -23.01
CA LEU A 92 12.46 -15.10 -21.80
C LEU A 92 12.94 -13.77 -21.19
N HIS A 93 14.26 -13.57 -21.09
CA HIS A 93 14.85 -12.32 -20.58
C HIS A 93 14.58 -11.14 -21.53
N GLU A 94 14.73 -11.34 -22.84
CA GLU A 94 14.49 -10.27 -23.82
C GLU A 94 13.04 -9.75 -23.77
N LEU A 95 12.05 -10.62 -23.55
CA LEU A 95 10.65 -10.21 -23.42
C LEU A 95 10.40 -9.36 -22.17
N ILE A 96 11.05 -9.70 -21.05
CA ILE A 96 10.99 -8.90 -19.81
C ILE A 96 11.69 -7.55 -20.02
N ASP A 97 12.89 -7.55 -20.58
CA ASP A 97 13.68 -6.34 -20.80
C ASP A 97 12.98 -5.35 -21.75
N ARG A 98 12.29 -5.86 -22.78
CA ARG A 98 11.46 -5.06 -23.68
C ARG A 98 10.17 -4.56 -23.04
N GLY A 99 9.75 -5.12 -21.90
CA GLY A 99 8.48 -4.81 -21.25
C GLY A 99 7.25 -5.35 -21.97
N GLU A 100 7.43 -6.37 -22.81
CA GLU A 100 6.31 -7.04 -23.49
C GLU A 100 5.56 -7.98 -22.55
N VAL A 101 6.21 -8.47 -21.50
CA VAL A 101 5.60 -9.31 -20.45
C VAL A 101 5.92 -8.77 -19.07
N ILE A 102 4.99 -8.89 -18.13
CA ILE A 102 5.20 -8.42 -16.75
C ILE A 102 5.93 -9.43 -15.89
N ALA A 103 5.73 -10.71 -16.21
CA ALA A 103 6.31 -11.83 -15.50
C ALA A 103 6.61 -12.94 -16.51
N ALA A 104 7.59 -13.77 -16.16
CA ALA A 104 7.88 -14.97 -16.89
C ALA A 104 8.02 -16.15 -15.92
N LEU A 105 7.44 -17.28 -16.31
CA LEU A 105 7.45 -18.52 -15.55
C LEU A 105 8.36 -19.53 -16.26
N ALA A 106 9.37 -20.03 -15.56
CA ALA A 106 10.23 -21.10 -16.04
C ALA A 106 9.92 -22.41 -15.30
N ILE A 107 9.53 -23.43 -16.06
CA ILE A 107 9.18 -24.76 -15.56
C ILE A 107 10.34 -25.71 -15.89
N PRO A 108 11.02 -26.32 -14.90
CA PRO A 108 12.17 -27.18 -15.14
C PRO A 108 11.77 -28.59 -15.62
N VAL A 109 12.66 -29.26 -16.36
CA VAL A 109 12.45 -30.61 -16.97
C VAL A 109 11.94 -31.72 -16.06
N ASN A 110 12.10 -31.61 -14.74
CA ASN A 110 11.70 -32.64 -13.77
C ASN A 110 10.39 -32.29 -13.04
N PHE A 111 9.74 -31.18 -13.38
CA PHE A 111 8.60 -30.63 -12.65
C PHE A 111 7.47 -31.65 -12.41
N SER A 112 6.94 -32.25 -13.48
CA SER A 112 5.88 -33.27 -13.38
C SER A 112 6.35 -34.53 -12.64
N ARG A 113 7.63 -34.89 -12.76
CA ARG A 113 8.18 -36.05 -12.05
C ARG A 113 8.23 -35.82 -10.54
N THR A 114 8.63 -34.63 -10.11
CA THR A 114 8.68 -34.22 -8.69
C THR A 114 7.27 -34.23 -8.08
N ILE A 115 6.28 -33.65 -8.77
CA ILE A 115 4.88 -33.66 -8.30
C ILE A 115 4.33 -35.09 -8.24
N ALA A 116 4.61 -35.92 -9.26
CA ALA A 116 4.19 -37.31 -9.25
C ALA A 116 4.86 -38.15 -8.14
N ALA A 117 6.03 -37.74 -7.66
CA ALA A 117 6.72 -38.37 -6.54
C ALA A 117 6.16 -37.95 -5.16
N GLY A 118 5.16 -37.07 -5.12
CA GLY A 118 4.58 -36.53 -3.88
C GLY A 118 5.37 -35.37 -3.27
N GLU A 119 6.33 -34.81 -4.01
CA GLU A 119 7.11 -33.63 -3.62
C GLU A 119 6.53 -32.35 -4.27
N SER A 120 6.72 -31.18 -3.66
CA SER A 120 6.31 -29.91 -4.26
C SER A 120 7.13 -29.60 -5.52
N GLY A 121 6.47 -29.50 -6.68
CA GLY A 121 7.13 -29.06 -7.92
C GLY A 121 7.60 -27.62 -7.82
N ARG A 122 8.84 -27.30 -8.22
CA ARG A 122 9.35 -25.92 -8.16
C ARG A 122 9.31 -25.28 -9.54
N ALA A 123 8.60 -24.17 -9.66
CA ALA A 123 8.61 -23.31 -10.85
C ALA A 123 9.26 -21.97 -10.51
N GLN A 124 10.08 -21.44 -11.39
CA GLN A 124 10.79 -20.19 -11.17
C GLN A 124 10.02 -19.02 -11.79
N VAL A 125 9.86 -17.92 -11.07
CA VAL A 125 9.22 -16.71 -11.60
C VAL A 125 10.21 -15.55 -11.68
N LEU A 126 10.21 -14.89 -12.83
CA LEU A 126 10.93 -13.65 -13.10
C LEU A 126 9.89 -12.54 -13.32
N VAL A 127 10.17 -11.33 -12.84
CA VAL A 127 9.21 -10.22 -12.84
C VAL A 127 9.90 -8.94 -13.27
N ASP A 128 9.24 -8.12 -14.10
CA ASP A 128 9.72 -6.80 -14.47
C ASP A 128 9.69 -5.85 -13.25
N GLY A 129 10.88 -5.52 -12.74
CA GLY A 129 11.06 -4.62 -11.61
C GLY A 129 10.59 -3.17 -11.86
N ARG A 130 10.45 -2.73 -13.12
CA ARG A 130 9.90 -1.40 -13.44
C ARG A 130 8.42 -1.28 -13.07
N ARG A 131 7.71 -2.41 -13.06
CA ARG A 131 6.29 -2.52 -12.70
C ARG A 131 6.10 -3.31 -11.41
N SER A 132 6.84 -2.95 -10.37
CA SER A 132 6.94 -3.70 -9.09
C SER A 132 5.58 -4.06 -8.46
N ASN A 133 4.61 -3.15 -8.43
CA ASN A 133 3.30 -3.42 -7.82
C ASN A 133 2.52 -4.51 -8.58
N SER A 134 2.38 -4.34 -9.90
CA SER A 134 1.69 -5.31 -10.75
C SER A 134 2.45 -6.63 -10.85
N GLY A 135 3.78 -6.57 -10.78
CA GLY A 135 4.64 -7.73 -10.67
C GLY A 135 4.41 -8.56 -9.40
N GLN A 136 4.32 -7.92 -8.24
CA GLN A 136 4.01 -8.60 -6.97
C GLN A 136 2.63 -9.26 -6.98
N ILE A 137 1.62 -8.56 -7.52
CA ILE A 137 0.27 -9.12 -7.66
C ILE A 137 0.30 -10.33 -8.60
N THR A 138 1.04 -10.25 -9.70
CA THR A 138 1.21 -11.37 -10.64
C THR A 138 1.84 -12.57 -9.96
N VAL A 139 2.93 -12.39 -9.19
CA VAL A 139 3.54 -13.48 -8.42
C VAL A 139 2.56 -14.12 -7.44
N ALA A 140 1.76 -13.32 -6.72
CA ALA A 140 0.78 -13.86 -5.78
C ALA A 140 -0.29 -14.73 -6.48
N TYR A 141 -0.77 -14.30 -7.65
CA TYR A 141 -1.68 -15.11 -8.47
C TYR A 141 -1.01 -16.37 -9.00
N LEU A 142 0.21 -16.26 -9.54
CA LEU A 142 0.98 -17.42 -10.02
C LEU A 142 1.23 -18.43 -8.90
N SER A 143 1.56 -17.98 -7.70
CA SER A 143 1.73 -18.84 -6.53
C SER A 143 0.44 -19.54 -6.13
N THR A 144 -0.72 -18.87 -6.26
CA THR A 144 -2.03 -19.48 -5.96
C THR A 144 -2.35 -20.57 -6.99
N ILE A 145 -2.17 -20.29 -8.28
CA ILE A 145 -2.41 -21.24 -9.37
C ILE A 145 -1.45 -22.45 -9.25
N ALA A 146 -0.19 -22.20 -8.91
CA ALA A 146 0.80 -23.25 -8.70
C ALA A 146 0.48 -24.11 -7.47
N ALA A 147 0.07 -23.50 -6.36
CA ALA A 147 -0.32 -24.23 -5.16
C ALA A 147 -1.48 -25.20 -5.44
N ASP A 148 -2.43 -24.81 -6.29
CA ASP A 148 -3.56 -25.66 -6.68
C ASP A 148 -3.16 -26.89 -7.52
N VAL A 149 -1.95 -26.92 -8.10
CA VAL A 149 -1.37 -28.09 -8.80
C VAL A 149 -0.30 -28.81 -7.98
N GLY A 150 -0.09 -28.43 -6.72
CA GLY A 150 0.96 -29.01 -5.86
C GLY A 150 2.36 -28.50 -6.16
N ALA A 151 2.47 -27.27 -6.67
CA ALA A 151 3.71 -26.61 -6.99
C ALA A 151 3.95 -25.35 -6.15
N GLU A 152 5.22 -25.00 -5.98
CA GLU A 152 5.68 -23.79 -5.35
C GLU A 152 6.37 -22.91 -6.39
N VAL A 153 5.96 -21.64 -6.44
CA VAL A 153 6.62 -20.63 -7.27
C VAL A 153 7.73 -19.98 -6.46
N VAL A 154 8.96 -20.10 -6.95
CA VAL A 154 10.15 -19.55 -6.32
C VAL A 154 10.63 -18.34 -7.13
N PRO A 155 10.76 -17.15 -6.52
CA PRO A 155 11.36 -16.00 -7.18
C PRO A 155 12.80 -16.30 -7.59
N ASP A 156 13.21 -15.87 -8.78
CA ASP A 156 14.61 -16.00 -9.21
C ASP A 156 15.55 -15.21 -8.28
N ALA A 157 16.41 -15.93 -7.55
CA ALA A 157 17.41 -15.35 -6.66
C ALA A 157 18.70 -14.90 -7.39
N GLN A 158 18.88 -15.30 -8.66
CA GLN A 158 20.10 -15.08 -9.46
C GLN A 158 19.97 -13.97 -10.50
N ALA A 159 18.82 -13.30 -10.59
CA ALA A 159 18.69 -12.07 -11.37
C ALA A 159 19.74 -11.04 -10.88
N PRO A 160 20.55 -10.40 -11.78
CA PRO A 160 21.62 -9.49 -11.39
C PRO A 160 21.12 -8.23 -10.66
N THR A 161 19.85 -7.90 -10.85
CA THR A 161 19.06 -7.21 -9.85
C THR A 161 18.20 -8.29 -9.21
N PRO A 162 18.55 -8.79 -8.00
CA PRO A 162 17.57 -9.57 -7.28
C PRO A 162 16.34 -8.66 -7.27
N VAL A 163 15.20 -9.19 -7.70
CA VAL A 163 13.91 -8.67 -7.26
C VAL A 163 13.86 -9.00 -5.76
N VAL A 164 14.82 -8.45 -5.00
CA VAL A 164 14.59 -7.91 -3.69
C VAL A 164 13.27 -7.24 -3.91
N VAL A 165 12.28 -7.79 -3.23
CA VAL A 165 11.08 -7.10 -2.81
C VAL A 165 11.59 -5.85 -2.10
N ARG A 166 12.13 -4.90 -2.89
CA ARG A 166 12.44 -3.57 -2.46
C ARG A 166 11.03 -3.14 -2.17
N HIS A 167 10.76 -2.98 -0.88
CA HIS A 167 9.53 -2.44 -0.35
C HIS A 167 9.43 -1.00 -0.88
N VAL A 168 9.28 -0.85 -2.21
CA VAL A 168 8.60 0.26 -2.81
C VAL A 168 7.26 0.18 -2.12
N PRO A 169 6.91 1.19 -1.31
CA PRO A 169 5.68 1.14 -0.56
C PRO A 169 4.61 0.73 -1.57
N GLY A 170 3.93 -0.39 -1.31
CA GLY A 170 2.86 -0.84 -2.20
C GLY A 170 1.90 0.31 -2.45
N LEU A 171 1.00 0.21 -3.42
CA LEU A 171 -0.02 1.24 -3.62
C LEU A 171 -0.64 1.71 -2.29
N THR A 172 -0.81 0.81 -1.31
CA THR A 172 -1.19 1.12 0.08
C THR A 172 -0.24 2.05 0.86
N GLY A 173 1.08 1.86 0.77
CA GLY A 173 2.07 2.72 1.42
C GLY A 173 2.22 4.08 0.74
N ILE A 174 2.10 4.14 -0.59
CA ILE A 174 2.02 5.42 -1.33
C ILE A 174 0.70 6.13 -1.01
N LEU A 175 -0.41 5.41 -0.92
CA LEU A 175 -1.72 5.93 -0.50
C LEU A 175 -1.68 6.50 0.92
N ALA A 176 -1.07 5.78 1.86
CA ALA A 176 -0.88 6.24 3.23
C ALA A 176 0.00 7.50 3.28
N LEU A 177 1.11 7.52 2.53
CA LEU A 177 2.03 8.66 2.45
C LEU A 177 1.37 9.92 1.86
N PHE A 178 0.59 9.79 0.79
CA PHE A 178 -0.13 10.92 0.19
C PHE A 178 -1.28 11.42 1.06
N SER A 179 -2.05 10.51 1.68
CA SER A 179 -3.16 10.90 2.58
C SER A 179 -2.64 11.69 3.79
N ALA A 180 -1.52 11.24 4.33
CA ALA A 180 -0.79 11.89 5.40
C ALA A 180 -0.28 13.30 5.06
N LEU A 181 0.34 13.44 3.89
CA LEU A 181 0.85 14.72 3.38
C LEU A 181 -0.31 15.72 3.23
N LEU A 182 -1.43 15.29 2.68
CA LEU A 182 -2.62 16.15 2.51
C LEU A 182 -3.20 16.60 3.85
N ILE A 183 -3.41 15.70 4.83
CA ILE A 183 -3.92 16.07 6.16
C ILE A 183 -3.02 17.13 6.82
N THR A 184 -1.71 17.00 6.61
CA THR A 184 -0.71 17.91 7.18
C THR A 184 -0.71 19.26 6.51
N SER A 185 -0.64 19.28 5.18
CA SER A 185 -0.70 20.53 4.42
C SER A 185 -1.98 21.31 4.73
N LEU A 186 -3.08 20.61 4.98
CA LEU A 186 -4.36 21.21 5.37
C LEU A 186 -4.38 21.73 6.80
N SER A 187 -3.72 21.04 7.75
CA SER A 187 -3.55 21.57 9.11
C SER A 187 -2.82 22.90 9.09
N ILE A 188 -1.72 23.00 8.32
CA ILE A 188 -0.88 24.21 8.25
C ILE A 188 -1.62 25.33 7.50
N ALA A 189 -2.18 25.04 6.33
CA ALA A 189 -2.87 26.04 5.50
C ALA A 189 -4.04 26.68 6.26
N ARG A 190 -4.80 25.87 7.00
CA ARG A 190 -5.99 26.34 7.72
C ARG A 190 -5.67 27.17 8.96
N GLU A 191 -4.57 26.86 9.65
CA GLU A 191 -4.09 27.68 10.78
C GLU A 191 -3.74 29.10 10.34
N ARG A 192 -3.13 29.24 9.15
CA ARG A 192 -2.79 30.53 8.54
C ARG A 192 -4.01 31.26 7.97
N GLU A 193 -4.96 30.54 7.36
CA GLU A 193 -6.18 31.13 6.79
C GLU A 193 -7.15 31.68 7.86
N LEU A 194 -7.25 31.01 9.01
CA LEU A 194 -8.19 31.41 10.07
C LEU A 194 -7.62 32.43 11.05
N GLY A 195 -6.34 32.83 10.93
CA GLY A 195 -5.68 33.76 11.85
C GLY A 195 -5.62 33.28 13.31
N THR A 196 -5.90 31.98 13.54
CA THR A 196 -5.92 31.39 14.89
C THR A 196 -4.56 31.37 15.55
N PHE A 197 -3.49 31.44 14.76
CA PHE A 197 -2.13 31.59 15.26
C PHE A 197 -1.94 32.90 16.02
N ASP A 198 -2.43 34.01 15.45
CA ASP A 198 -2.37 35.33 16.08
C ASP A 198 -3.22 35.41 17.35
N GLN A 199 -4.34 34.69 17.40
CA GLN A 199 -5.18 34.58 18.59
C GLN A 199 -4.56 33.73 19.71
N LEU A 200 -3.71 32.75 19.37
CA LEU A 200 -3.01 31.93 20.36
C LEU A 200 -1.91 32.70 21.09
N LEU A 201 -1.24 33.65 20.42
CA LEU A 201 -0.19 34.51 21.00
C LEU A 201 -0.70 35.44 22.10
N VAL A 202 -2.00 35.76 22.11
CA VAL A 202 -2.65 36.64 23.11
C VAL A 202 -3.44 35.87 24.17
N SER A 203 -3.48 34.54 24.08
CA SER A 203 -4.22 33.69 25.02
C SER A 203 -3.39 33.35 26.27
N PRO A 204 -4.00 33.27 27.47
CA PRO A 204 -3.29 32.97 28.72
C PRO A 204 -3.02 31.47 28.88
N THR A 205 -2.60 30.78 27.81
CA THR A 205 -2.25 29.36 27.80
C THR A 205 -0.77 29.16 27.54
N SER A 206 -0.16 28.20 28.25
CA SER A 206 1.26 27.90 28.07
C SER A 206 1.54 27.25 26.73
N THR A 207 2.69 27.55 26.11
CA THR A 207 3.13 26.97 24.82
C THR A 207 3.01 25.43 24.75
N PRO A 208 3.43 24.63 25.76
CA PRO A 208 3.27 23.18 25.70
C PRO A 208 1.81 22.71 25.79
N GLU A 209 0.95 23.43 26.51
CA GLU A 209 -0.49 23.13 26.58
C GLU A 209 -1.17 23.38 25.24
N ILE A 210 -0.75 24.42 24.51
CA ILE A 210 -1.20 24.70 23.13
C ILE A 210 -0.76 23.56 22.19
N ILE A 211 0.52 23.17 22.23
CA ILE A 211 1.06 22.09 21.39
C ILE A 211 0.29 20.79 21.63
N ILE A 212 0.12 20.36 22.88
CA ILE A 212 -0.58 19.11 23.20
C ILE A 212 -2.05 19.19 22.82
N SER A 213 -2.73 20.29 23.15
CA SER A 213 -4.16 20.44 22.88
C SER A 213 -4.49 20.53 21.39
N LYS A 214 -3.55 20.97 20.56
CA LYS A 214 -3.69 21.02 19.10
C LYS A 214 -3.26 19.72 18.41
N SER A 215 -2.25 19.05 18.96
CA SER A 215 -1.75 17.78 18.42
C SER A 215 -2.74 16.63 18.63
N LEU A 216 -3.41 16.58 19.79
CA LEU A 216 -4.32 15.47 20.11
C LEU A 216 -5.51 15.34 19.14
N PRO A 217 -6.26 16.42 18.80
CA PRO A 217 -7.34 16.36 17.82
C PRO A 217 -6.86 15.92 16.44
N ALA A 218 -5.74 16.50 15.97
CA ALA A 218 -5.14 16.14 14.69
C ALA A 218 -4.73 14.66 14.66
N LEU A 219 -4.12 14.17 15.75
CA LEU A 219 -3.75 12.76 15.90
C LEU A 219 -4.98 11.84 15.87
N ALA A 220 -6.04 12.19 16.60
CA ALA A 220 -7.26 11.39 16.67
C ALA A 220 -7.97 11.32 15.30
N ILE A 221 -8.16 12.47 14.64
CA ILE A 221 -8.79 12.54 13.32
C ILE A 221 -7.93 11.81 12.29
N GLY A 222 -6.61 12.08 12.26
CA GLY A 222 -5.68 11.44 11.33
C GLY A 222 -5.62 9.92 11.51
N THR A 223 -5.63 9.42 12.75
CA THR A 223 -5.60 7.98 13.02
C THR A 223 -6.90 7.32 12.56
N ALA A 224 -8.06 7.94 12.83
CA ALA A 224 -9.35 7.43 12.38
C ALA A 224 -9.45 7.39 10.85
N LEU A 225 -8.99 8.45 10.16
CA LEU A 225 -8.97 8.52 8.70
C LEU A 225 -8.00 7.51 8.09
N GLY A 226 -6.81 7.36 8.67
CA GLY A 226 -5.82 6.37 8.26
C GLY A 226 -6.34 4.94 8.40
N LEU A 227 -6.97 4.60 9.52
CA LEU A 227 -7.63 3.30 9.72
C LEU A 227 -8.76 3.06 8.74
N PHE A 228 -9.57 4.09 8.45
CA PHE A 228 -10.62 4.00 7.43
C PHE A 228 -10.03 3.71 6.04
N MET A 229 -8.97 4.40 5.64
CA MET A 229 -8.29 4.19 4.36
C MET A 229 -7.68 2.79 4.26
N ILE A 230 -7.05 2.29 5.32
CA ILE A 230 -6.49 0.93 5.36
C ILE A 230 -7.61 -0.11 5.29
N SER A 231 -8.70 0.10 6.02
CA SER A 231 -9.86 -0.80 6.00
C SER A 231 -10.48 -0.86 4.61
N ALA A 232 -10.65 0.30 3.96
CA ALA A 232 -11.08 0.36 2.56
C ALA A 232 -10.05 -0.32 1.62
N GLY A 233 -8.75 -0.18 1.90
CA GLY A 233 -7.67 -0.96 1.30
C GLY A 233 -7.94 -2.47 1.27
N VAL A 234 -8.26 -3.03 2.43
CA VAL A 234 -8.47 -4.47 2.61
C VAL A 234 -9.83 -4.92 2.05
N PHE A 235 -10.91 -4.25 2.43
CA PHE A 235 -12.26 -4.70 2.11
C PHE A 235 -12.72 -4.34 0.69
N LEU A 236 -12.32 -3.17 0.19
CA LEU A 236 -12.73 -2.69 -1.14
C LEU A 236 -11.80 -3.18 -2.25
N PHE A 237 -10.50 -3.31 -1.98
CA PHE A 237 -9.52 -3.73 -2.98
C PHE A 237 -9.00 -5.16 -2.79
N GLY A 238 -9.44 -5.85 -1.73
CA GLY A 238 -8.97 -7.21 -1.45
C GLY A 238 -7.48 -7.29 -1.16
N ILE A 239 -6.84 -6.19 -0.76
CA ILE A 239 -5.40 -6.16 -0.51
C ILE A 239 -5.16 -6.92 0.80
N PRO A 240 -4.44 -8.05 0.77
CA PRO A 240 -4.24 -8.85 1.97
C PRO A 240 -3.41 -8.03 2.98
N PHE A 241 -3.90 -7.93 4.20
CA PHE A 241 -3.13 -7.34 5.30
C PHE A 241 -2.09 -8.36 5.77
N THR A 242 -0.83 -8.17 5.35
CA THR A 242 0.29 -9.01 5.75
C THR A 242 1.10 -8.32 6.84
N GLY A 243 1.13 -8.87 8.06
CA GLY A 243 1.96 -8.38 9.17
C GLY A 243 1.20 -8.17 10.47
N SER A 244 1.79 -7.40 11.39
CA SER A 244 1.20 -7.11 12.71
C SER A 244 0.38 -5.82 12.68
N PHE A 245 -0.90 -5.94 13.05
CA PHE A 245 -1.80 -4.78 13.19
C PHE A 245 -1.29 -3.77 14.23
N ALA A 246 -0.69 -4.25 15.32
CA ALA A 246 -0.13 -3.38 16.36
C ALA A 246 1.06 -2.55 15.83
N LEU A 247 1.94 -3.15 15.03
CA LEU A 247 3.05 -2.42 14.39
C LEU A 247 2.54 -1.39 13.38
N LEU A 248 1.50 -1.72 12.62
CA LEU A 248 0.84 -0.77 11.73
C LEU A 248 0.24 0.40 12.52
N LEU A 249 -0.46 0.13 13.61
CA LEU A 249 -1.09 1.19 14.40
C LEU A 249 -0.03 2.10 15.05
N ALA A 250 1.03 1.50 15.61
CA ALA A 250 2.14 2.24 16.21
C ALA A 250 2.87 3.12 15.17
N SER A 251 3.17 2.57 13.99
CA SER A 251 3.83 3.33 12.93
C SER A 251 2.94 4.45 12.39
N LEU A 252 1.64 4.20 12.21
CA LEU A 252 0.66 5.22 11.80
C LEU A 252 0.62 6.38 12.80
N VAL A 253 0.52 6.08 14.10
CA VAL A 253 0.48 7.10 15.16
C VAL A 253 1.79 7.90 15.22
N LEU A 254 2.94 7.23 15.18
CA LEU A 254 4.25 7.91 15.18
C LEU A 254 4.43 8.77 13.94
N PHE A 255 4.00 8.28 12.79
CA PHE A 255 4.04 9.00 11.54
C PHE A 255 3.17 10.26 11.63
N ILE A 256 1.89 10.16 12.02
CA ILE A 256 1.01 11.33 12.15
C ILE A 256 1.58 12.32 13.17
N LEU A 257 2.11 11.85 14.30
CA LEU A 257 2.73 12.70 15.30
C LEU A 257 3.93 13.48 14.74
N SER A 258 4.76 12.82 13.93
CA SER A 258 5.92 13.45 13.28
C SER A 258 5.49 14.55 12.34
N VAL A 259 4.45 14.27 11.55
CA VAL A 259 3.99 15.20 10.53
C VAL A 259 3.18 16.37 11.14
N VAL A 260 2.40 16.12 12.20
CA VAL A 260 1.82 17.18 13.05
C VAL A 260 2.92 18.05 13.66
N GLY A 261 4.01 17.44 14.14
CA GLY A 261 5.17 18.17 14.67
C GLY A 261 5.80 19.11 13.63
N ILE A 262 5.98 18.65 12.39
CA ILE A 262 6.44 19.49 11.27
C ILE A 262 5.44 20.62 11.01
N GLY A 263 4.13 20.33 11.02
CA GLY A 263 3.11 21.34 10.80
C GLY A 263 3.10 22.43 11.85
N LEU A 264 3.25 22.06 13.12
CA LEU A 264 3.38 23.01 14.23
C LEU A 264 4.69 23.81 14.18
N MET A 265 5.77 23.25 13.63
CA MET A 265 7.04 23.98 13.45
C MET A 265 6.95 25.04 12.34
N ILE A 266 6.17 24.76 11.29
CA ILE A 266 6.00 25.65 10.14
C ILE A 266 4.97 26.75 10.42
N SER A 267 3.93 26.44 11.21
CA SER A 267 2.87 27.38 11.61
C SER A 267 3.45 28.57 12.36
#